data_AF-A0A4R0HVG7-F1
#
_entry.id   AF-A0A4R0HVG7-F1
#
_cell.length_a   1.000
_cell.length_b   1.000
_cell.length_c   1.000
_cell.angle_alpha   90.00
_cell.angle_beta   90.00
_cell.angle_gamma   90.00
#
_symmetry.space_group_name_H-M   'P 1'
#
loop_
_entity.id
_entity.type
_entity.pdbx_description
1 polymer ?
#
loop_
_entity_poly.entity_id
_entity_poly.type
_entity_poly.pdbx_seq_one_letter_code
_entity_poly.pdbx_strand_id
1 'polypeptide(L)'
;MTTLRQEIDRWEADLTDIAETSRTDNWFLEERRLAEAQHTLVAFRGRILPILTTDQAHDAIVVDEIVQLLDVLEDLRNDLFRTVHPTDSHRRIAETVAAIRALTTVALRFDRTAVR
;
A
#
# COMPACT_ATOMS: atom_id res chain seq x y z
N MET A 1 9.27 -2.73 -19.88
CA MET A 1 8.07 -2.75 -19.01
C MET A 1 8.47 -3.44 -17.72
N THR A 2 8.26 -2.82 -16.56
CA THR A 2 8.38 -3.50 -15.26
C THR A 2 7.14 -4.36 -15.04
N THR A 3 7.31 -5.53 -14.44
CA THR A 3 6.18 -6.43 -14.18
C THR A 3 5.48 -6.04 -12.89
N LEU A 4 4.21 -6.43 -12.73
CA LEU A 4 3.44 -6.21 -11.50
C LEU A 4 4.21 -6.71 -10.26
N ARG A 5 4.82 -7.90 -10.35
CA ARG A 5 5.65 -8.46 -9.28
C ARG A 5 6.81 -7.54 -8.92
N GLN A 6 7.55 -7.00 -9.89
CA GLN A 6 8.68 -6.12 -9.59
C GLN A 6 8.27 -4.84 -8.87
N GLU A 7 7.12 -4.25 -9.22
CA GLU A 7 6.63 -3.05 -8.54
C GLU A 7 6.13 -3.36 -7.12
N ILE A 8 5.48 -4.51 -6.91
CA ILE A 8 5.07 -4.96 -5.57
C ILE A 8 6.29 -5.27 -4.70
N ASP A 9 7.28 -6.02 -5.21
CA ASP A 9 8.49 -6.36 -4.46
C ASP A 9 9.26 -5.09 -4.06
N ARG A 10 9.33 -4.09 -4.96
CA ARG A 10 9.92 -2.78 -4.65
C ARG A 10 9.17 -2.06 -3.54
N TRP A 11 7.84 -2.00 -3.61
CA TRP A 11 7.03 -1.39 -2.57
C TRP A 11 7.18 -2.10 -1.21
N GLU A 12 7.26 -3.42 -1.18
CA GLU A 12 7.50 -4.17 0.07
C GLU A 12 8.89 -3.92 0.66
N ALA A 13 9.91 -3.78 -0.20
CA ALA A 13 11.25 -3.37 0.21
C ALA A 13 11.24 -1.96 0.81
N ASP A 14 10.61 -0.99 0.14
CA ASP A 14 10.48 0.39 0.65
C ASP A 14 9.82 0.42 2.04
N LEU A 15 8.78 -0.38 2.27
CA LEU A 15 8.12 -0.48 3.59
C LEU A 15 9.03 -1.12 4.66
N THR A 16 9.89 -2.05 4.26
CA THR A 16 10.87 -2.67 5.15
C THR A 16 11.95 -1.66 5.53
N ASP A 17 12.44 -0.90 4.57
CA ASP A 17 13.41 0.17 4.78
C ASP A 17 12.85 1.24 5.73
N ILE A 18 11.60 1.69 5.54
CA ILE A 18 10.92 2.62 6.48
C ILE A 18 10.87 2.04 7.90
N ALA A 19 10.56 0.75 8.04
CA ALA A 19 10.52 0.09 9.34
C ALA A 19 11.91 -0.06 9.99
N GLU A 20 12.98 -0.11 9.21
CA GLU A 20 14.36 -0.13 9.69
C GLU A 20 14.86 1.27 10.06
N THR A 21 14.71 2.24 9.15
CA THR A 21 15.07 3.64 9.39
C THR A 21 14.35 4.21 10.60
N SER A 22 13.04 3.98 10.73
CA SER A 22 12.28 4.46 11.90
C SER A 22 12.80 3.92 13.23
N ARG A 23 13.35 2.70 13.24
CA ARG A 23 13.97 2.12 14.44
C ARG A 23 15.35 2.72 14.71
N THR A 24 16.18 2.84 13.68
CA THR A 24 17.54 3.38 13.78
C THR A 24 17.53 4.84 14.21
N ASP A 25 16.60 5.63 13.66
CA ASP A 25 16.53 7.08 13.84
C ASP A 25 15.55 7.48 14.95
N ASN A 26 14.98 6.52 15.68
CA ASN A 26 14.04 6.72 16.81
C ASN A 26 12.82 7.56 16.44
N TRP A 27 12.23 7.32 15.26
CA TRP A 27 11.02 8.01 14.84
C TRP A 27 9.87 7.72 15.78
N PHE A 28 8.99 8.70 15.95
CA PHE A 28 7.68 8.47 16.56
C PHE A 28 6.86 7.52 15.68
N LEU A 29 5.92 6.80 16.30
CA LEU A 29 5.02 5.90 15.59
C LEU A 29 4.23 6.66 14.50
N GLU A 30 3.88 7.91 14.76
CA GLU A 30 3.18 8.79 13.84
C GLU A 30 3.97 9.04 12.56
N GLU A 31 5.26 9.41 12.69
CA GLU A 31 6.15 9.65 11.55
C GLU A 31 6.29 8.40 10.69
N ARG A 32 6.45 7.24 11.33
CA ARG A 32 6.51 5.95 10.64
C ARG A 32 5.21 5.66 9.88
N ARG A 33 4.04 5.82 10.50
CA ARG A 33 2.75 5.53 9.86
C ARG A 33 2.46 6.51 8.72
N LEU A 34 2.85 7.77 8.88
CA LEU A 34 2.75 8.76 7.82
C LEU A 34 3.60 8.38 6.60
N ALA A 35 4.85 7.98 6.84
CA ALA A 35 5.76 7.53 5.78
C ALA A 35 5.22 6.27 5.07
N GLU A 36 4.78 5.25 5.82
CA GLU A 36 4.19 4.03 5.25
C GLU A 36 2.97 4.34 4.37
N ALA A 37 2.06 5.23 4.84
CA ALA A 37 0.88 5.64 4.08
C ALA A 37 1.25 6.40 2.80
N GLN A 38 2.16 7.38 2.89
CA GLN A 38 2.63 8.16 1.74
C GLN A 38 3.29 7.29 0.68
N HIS A 39 4.23 6.44 1.09
CA HIS A 39 4.94 5.55 0.16
C HIS A 39 3.99 4.57 -0.52
N THR A 40 3.03 4.01 0.23
CA THR A 40 2.01 3.12 -0.33
C THR A 40 1.15 3.85 -1.37
N LEU A 41 0.63 5.04 -1.06
CA LEU A 41 -0.19 5.81 -1.99
C LEU A 41 0.56 6.16 -3.28
N VAL A 42 1.82 6.60 -3.16
CA VAL A 42 2.66 6.95 -4.32
C VAL A 42 2.95 5.73 -5.19
N ALA A 43 3.34 4.61 -4.58
CA ALA A 43 3.63 3.38 -5.31
C ALA A 43 2.40 2.84 -6.03
N PHE A 44 1.25 2.80 -5.35
CA PHE A 44 0.04 2.24 -5.93
C PHE A 44 -0.56 3.10 -7.02
N ARG A 45 -0.82 4.38 -6.74
CA ARG A 45 -1.46 5.27 -7.72
C ARG A 45 -0.56 5.56 -8.92
N GLY A 46 0.76 5.62 -8.70
CA GLY A 46 1.71 5.95 -9.75
C GLY A 46 2.14 4.76 -10.61
N ARG A 47 2.21 3.54 -10.05
CA ARG A 47 2.85 2.40 -10.72
C ARG A 47 2.04 1.12 -10.69
N ILE A 48 1.52 0.69 -9.55
CA ILE A 48 0.89 -0.63 -9.41
C ILE A 48 -0.54 -0.67 -9.98
N LEU A 49 -1.40 0.31 -9.64
CA LEU A 49 -2.77 0.37 -10.16
C LEU A 49 -2.83 0.42 -11.69
N PRO A 50 -2.05 1.27 -12.38
CA PRO A 50 -2.03 1.27 -13.85
C PRO A 50 -1.73 -0.10 -14.46
N ILE A 51 -0.84 -0.89 -13.85
CA ILE A 51 -0.51 -2.24 -14.31
C ILE A 51 -1.71 -3.17 -14.08
N LEU A 52 -2.29 -3.14 -12.89
CA LEU A 52 -3.46 -3.95 -12.53
C LEU A 52 -4.68 -3.67 -13.43
N THR A 53 -4.91 -2.41 -13.80
CA THR A 53 -6.07 -2.02 -14.63
C THR A 53 -5.86 -2.27 -16.12
N THR A 54 -4.61 -2.27 -16.59
CA THR A 54 -4.30 -2.49 -18.01
C THR A 54 -4.38 -3.97 -18.38
N ASP A 55 -4.10 -4.84 -17.43
CA ASP A 55 -4.04 -6.28 -17.65
C ASP A 55 -5.35 -6.96 -17.22
N GLN A 56 -6.13 -7.40 -18.21
CA GLN A 56 -7.41 -8.13 -18.02
C GLN A 56 -7.27 -9.45 -17.25
N ALA A 57 -6.04 -9.90 -16.96
CA ALA A 57 -5.78 -11.07 -16.12
C ALA A 57 -6.20 -10.88 -14.65
N HIS A 58 -6.44 -9.65 -14.19
CA HIS A 58 -6.79 -9.36 -12.81
C HIS A 58 -8.31 -9.25 -12.61
N ASP A 59 -8.80 -9.81 -11.51
CA ASP A 59 -10.21 -9.69 -11.14
C ASP A 59 -10.55 -8.23 -10.79
N ALA A 60 -11.55 -7.66 -11.48
CA ALA A 60 -12.02 -6.29 -11.26
C ALA A 60 -12.38 -6.03 -9.79
N ILE A 61 -12.89 -7.04 -9.07
CA ILE A 61 -13.22 -6.94 -7.65
C ILE A 61 -11.95 -6.66 -6.83
N VAL A 62 -10.84 -7.35 -7.12
CA VAL A 62 -9.59 -7.14 -6.38
C VAL A 62 -9.04 -5.73 -6.63
N VAL A 63 -9.16 -5.24 -7.87
CA VAL A 63 -8.72 -3.88 -8.21
C VAL A 63 -9.57 -2.84 -7.50
N ASP A 64 -10.90 -2.99 -7.51
CA ASP A 64 -11.83 -2.06 -6.85
C ASP A 64 -11.60 -2.03 -5.32
N GLU A 65 -11.39 -3.17 -4.69
CA GLU A 65 -11.09 -3.25 -3.25
C GLU A 65 -9.74 -2.58 -2.91
N ILE A 66 -8.71 -2.74 -3.75
CA ILE A 66 -7.43 -2.02 -3.58
C ILE A 66 -7.66 -0.51 -3.69
N VAL A 67 -8.43 -0.05 -4.67
CA VAL A 67 -8.75 1.39 -4.82
C VAL A 67 -9.45 1.92 -3.57
N GLN A 68 -10.47 1.22 -3.08
CA GLN A 68 -11.20 1.62 -1.89
C GLN A 68 -10.29 1.72 -0.65
N LEU A 69 -9.36 0.78 -0.47
CA LEU A 69 -8.40 0.83 0.64
C LEU A 69 -7.39 1.97 0.50
N LEU A 70 -7.00 2.32 -0.74
CA LEU A 70 -6.11 3.47 -0.98
C LEU A 70 -6.81 4.79 -0.64
N ASP A 71 -8.10 4.92 -0.94
CA ASP A 71 -8.85 6.12 -0.57
C ASP A 71 -9.01 6.23 0.95
N VAL A 72 -9.29 5.12 1.63
CA VAL A 72 -9.27 5.07 3.11
C VAL A 72 -7.89 5.42 3.67
N LEU A 73 -6.81 4.93 3.06
CA LEU A 73 -5.44 5.22 3.49
C LEU A 73 -5.09 6.70 3.32
N GLU A 74 -5.57 7.33 2.25
CA GLU A 74 -5.42 8.77 2.01
C GLU A 74 -6.14 9.59 3.08
N ASP A 75 -7.37 9.24 3.43
CA ASP A 75 -8.12 9.90 4.49
C ASP A 75 -7.40 9.78 5.84
N LEU A 76 -6.93 8.58 6.18
CA LEU A 76 -6.19 8.35 7.42
C LEU A 76 -4.86 9.10 7.47
N ARG A 77 -4.14 9.18 6.35
CA ARG A 77 -2.93 10.00 6.22
C ARG A 77 -3.25 11.48 6.45
N ASN A 78 -4.33 11.96 5.85
CA ASN A 78 -4.79 13.35 6.01
C ASN A 78 -5.21 13.65 7.45
N ASP A 79 -5.79 12.67 8.15
CA ASP A 79 -6.09 12.77 9.57
C ASP A 79 -4.84 12.92 10.42
N LEU A 80 -3.76 12.15 10.18
CA LEU A 80 -2.51 12.30 10.91
C LEU A 80 -1.86 13.69 10.75
N PHE A 81 -2.11 14.40 9.64
CA PHE A 81 -1.64 15.78 9.51
C PHE A 81 -2.41 16.79 10.39
N ARG A 82 -3.55 16.40 10.96
CA ARG A 82 -4.36 17.28 11.82
C ARG A 82 -3.81 17.28 13.24
N THR A 83 -3.80 18.47 13.85
CA THR A 83 -3.40 18.68 15.25
C THR A 83 -4.21 17.85 16.24
N VAL A 84 -5.46 17.53 15.90
CA VAL A 84 -6.32 16.60 16.64
C VAL A 84 -6.78 15.53 15.67
N HIS A 85 -6.32 14.29 15.89
CA HIS A 85 -6.68 13.13 15.10
C HIS A 85 -7.21 12.00 15.98
N PRO A 86 -8.03 11.08 15.45
CA PRO A 86 -8.51 9.93 16.21
C PRO A 86 -7.35 9.10 16.77
N THR A 87 -7.45 8.65 18.02
CA THR A 87 -6.41 7.86 18.71
C THR A 87 -6.01 6.60 17.95
N ASP A 88 -6.92 6.07 17.14
CA ASP A 88 -6.77 4.80 16.44
C ASP A 88 -6.19 4.96 15.02
N SER A 89 -5.88 6.19 14.58
CA SER A 89 -5.41 6.47 13.21
C SER A 89 -4.16 5.67 12.86
N HIS A 90 -3.20 5.57 13.79
CA HIS A 90 -1.99 4.76 13.62
C HIS A 90 -2.27 3.27 13.37
N ARG A 91 -3.21 2.71 14.12
CA ARG A 91 -3.61 1.31 14.01
C ARG A 91 -4.33 1.07 12.69
N ARG A 92 -5.27 1.94 12.34
CA ARG A 92 -6.04 1.85 11.08
C ARG A 92 -5.14 1.97 9.86
N ILE A 93 -4.09 2.81 9.88
CA ILE A 93 -3.10 2.86 8.79
C ILE A 93 -2.39 1.52 8.65
N ALA A 94 -1.90 0.95 9.76
CA ALA A 94 -1.21 -0.34 9.73
C ALA A 94 -2.10 -1.46 9.19
N GLU A 95 -3.36 -1.52 9.64
CA GLU A 95 -4.36 -2.48 9.19
C GLU A 95 -4.68 -2.30 7.69
N THR A 96 -4.82 -1.05 7.23
CA THR A 96 -5.10 -0.74 5.82
C THR A 96 -3.93 -1.14 4.92
N VAL A 97 -2.70 -0.82 5.30
CA VAL A 97 -1.49 -1.25 4.56
C VAL A 97 -1.37 -2.78 4.52
N ALA A 98 -1.68 -3.47 5.63
CA ALA A 98 -1.67 -4.93 5.68
C ALA A 98 -2.76 -5.54 4.76
N ALA A 99 -3.96 -4.95 4.72
CA ALA A 99 -5.03 -5.38 3.82
C ALA A 99 -4.64 -5.21 2.35
N ILE A 100 -4.03 -4.06 2.00
CA ILE A 100 -3.48 -3.82 0.65
C ILE A 100 -2.45 -4.90 0.28
N ARG A 101 -1.53 -5.24 1.21
CA ARG A 101 -0.53 -6.31 0.99
C ARG A 101 -1.15 -7.69 0.74
N ALA A 102 -2.24 -8.00 1.45
CA ALA A 102 -2.97 -9.25 1.27
C ALA A 102 -3.61 -9.29 -0.13
N LEU A 103 -4.25 -8.21 -0.57
CA LEU A 103 -4.88 -8.14 -1.90
C LEU A 103 -3.85 -8.17 -3.03
N THR A 104 -2.69 -7.53 -2.89
CA THR A 104 -1.62 -7.67 -3.90
C THR A 104 -1.08 -9.08 -4.01
N THR A 105 -1.02 -9.81 -2.90
CA THR A 105 -0.67 -11.24 -2.92
C THR A 105 -1.70 -12.05 -3.71
N VAL A 106 -2.98 -11.71 -3.61
CA VAL A 106 -4.06 -12.33 -4.39
C VAL A 106 -3.95 -11.96 -5.87
N ALA A 107 -3.76 -10.69 -6.21
CA ALA A 107 -3.57 -10.23 -7.58
C ALA A 107 -2.41 -10.97 -8.28
N LEU A 108 -1.29 -11.15 -7.57
CA LEU A 108 -0.13 -11.90 -8.06
C LEU A 108 -0.36 -13.40 -8.27
N ARG A 109 -1.42 -13.98 -7.69
CA ARG A 109 -1.81 -15.37 -7.97
C ARG A 109 -2.58 -15.48 -9.28
N PHE A 110 -3.43 -14.48 -9.58
CA PHE A 110 -4.16 -14.42 -10.85
C PHE A 110 -3.23 -14.27 -12.05
N ASP A 111 -2.22 -13.40 -11.93
CA ASP A 111 -1.13 -13.26 -12.92
C ASP A 111 -0.44 -14.60 -13.22
N ARG A 112 -0.15 -15.41 -12.20
CA ARG A 112 0.45 -16.75 -12.38
C ARG A 112 -0.50 -17.76 -13.05
N THR A 113 -1.81 -17.64 -12.86
CA THR A 113 -2.79 -18.54 -13.48
C THR A 113 -3.12 -18.16 -14.91
N ALA A 114 -3.05 -16.88 -15.28
CA ALA A 114 -3.31 -16.41 -16.64
C ALA A 114 -2.20 -16.81 -17.64
N VAL A 115 -1.00 -17.14 -17.15
CA VAL A 115 0.15 -17.58 -17.97
C VAL A 115 0.12 -19.11 -18.25
N ARG A 116 -0.88 -19.85 -17.74
CA ARG A 116 -1.08 -21.28 -18.02
C ARG A 116 -2.15 -21.52 -19.07
#